data_AF-A0AB72ZP97-F1
#
_entry.id   AF-A0AB72ZP97-F1
#
_cell.length_a   1.000
_cell.length_b   1.000
_cell.length_c   1.000
_cell.angle_alpha   90.00
_cell.angle_beta   90.00
_cell.angle_gamma   90.00
#
_symmetry.space_group_name_H-M   'P 1'
#
loop_
_entity.id
_entity.type
_entity.pdbx_description
1 polymer ?
#
loop_
_entity_poly.entity_id
_entity_poly.type
_entity_poly.pdbx_seq_one_letter_code
_entity_poly.pdbx_strand_id
1 'polypeptide(L)' 'MKEQIVDLAMNNAGIRDTARALHISINAVMRTLKNSRRSV' A
#
# COMPACT_ATOMS: atom_id res chain seq x y z
N MET A 1 -2.86 -9.70 -2.76
CA MET A 1 -2.62 -8.36 -3.36
C MET A 1 -2.75 -7.21 -2.35
N LYS A 2 -3.86 -7.08 -1.61
CA LYS A 2 -4.01 -5.98 -0.62
C LYS A 2 -2.96 -6.03 0.50
N GLU A 3 -2.69 -7.21 1.04
CA GLU A 3 -1.62 -7.41 2.04
C GLU A 3 -0.24 -7.06 1.50
N GLN A 4 0.09 -7.45 0.27
CA GLN A 4 1.37 -7.12 -0.36
C GLN A 4 1.61 -5.61 -0.45
N ILE A 5 0.56 -4.82 -0.70
CA ILE A 5 0.62 -3.36 -0.71
C ILE A 5 0.86 -2.83 0.71
N VAL A 6 0.19 -3.39 1.72
CA VAL A 6 0.36 -3.00 3.12
C VAL A 6 1.76 -3.36 3.61
N ASP A 7 2.21 -4.60 3.40
CA ASP A 7 3.53 -5.08 3.79
C ASP A 7 4.63 -4.25 3.14
N LEU A 8 4.57 -4.03 1.82
CA LEU A 8 5.62 -3.29 1.13
C LEU A 8 5.68 -1.83 1.62
N ALA A 9 4.52 -1.20 1.81
CA ALA A 9 4.46 0.18 2.29
C ALA A 9 4.86 0.33 3.77
N MET A 10 4.57 -0.67 4.61
CA MET A 10 4.83 -0.63 6.07
C MET A 10 6.23 -1.14 6.44
N ASN A 11 6.83 -2.04 5.65
CA ASN A 11 8.11 -2.64 6.02
C ASN A 11 9.33 -1.82 5.59
N ASN A 12 9.37 -1.24 4.37
CA ASN A 12 10.53 -0.41 3.98
C ASN A 12 10.38 0.45 2.71
N ALA A 13 9.28 0.33 1.94
CA ALA A 13 9.16 1.02 0.65
C ALA A 13 8.38 2.35 0.75
N GLY A 14 7.54 2.52 1.78
CA GLY A 14 6.63 3.67 1.81
C GLY A 14 5.67 3.70 0.61
N ILE A 15 4.80 4.70 0.54
CA ILE A 15 3.67 4.72 -0.40
C ILE A 15 4.14 4.87 -1.86
N ARG A 16 5.17 5.68 -2.09
CA ARG A 16 5.63 6.05 -3.43
C ARG A 16 6.43 4.93 -4.08
N ASP A 17 7.31 4.25 -3.35
CA ASP A 17 8.05 3.11 -3.89
C ASP A 17 7.16 1.88 -4.04
N THR A 18 6.18 1.68 -3.16
CA THR A 18 5.18 0.60 -3.32
C THR A 18 4.36 0.76 -4.60
N ALA A 19 3.93 2.00 -4.92
CA ALA A 19 3.24 2.28 -6.18
C ALA A 19 4.09 1.95 -7.41
N ARG A 20 5.40 2.24 -7.33
CA ARG A 20 6.35 1.98 -8.42
C ARG A 20 6.67 0.49 -8.57
N ALA A 21 6.88 -0.21 -7.46
CA ALA A 21 7.19 -1.63 -7.43
C ALA A 21 6.02 -2.51 -7.91
N LEU A 22 4.79 -2.09 -7.61
CA LEU A 22 3.58 -2.80 -7.98
C LEU A 22 2.94 -2.28 -9.27
N HIS A 23 3.53 -1.27 -9.92
CA HIS A 23 3.00 -0.63 -11.13
C HIS A 23 1.52 -0.18 -11.00
N ILE A 24 1.14 0.32 -9.82
CA ILE A 24 -0.21 0.80 -9.52
C ILE A 24 -0.20 2.28 -9.16
N SER A 25 -1.37 2.92 -9.21
CA SER A 25 -1.50 4.31 -8.78
C SER A 25 -1.27 4.45 -7.27
N ILE A 26 -0.66 5.56 -6.87
CA ILE A 26 -0.52 5.95 -5.45
C ILE A 26 -1.88 5.97 -4.73
N ASN A 27 -2.95 6.35 -5.43
CA ASN A 27 -4.30 6.35 -4.90
C ASN A 27 -4.78 4.94 -4.54
N ALA A 28 -4.42 3.91 -5.31
CA ALA A 28 -4.73 2.53 -4.99
C ALA A 28 -3.99 2.04 -3.73
N VAL A 29 -2.72 2.43 -3.58
CA VAL A 29 -1.92 2.16 -2.36
C VAL A 29 -2.59 2.82 -1.15
N MET A 30 -2.87 4.13 -1.23
CA MET A 30 -3.52 4.90 -0.17
C MET A 30 -4.89 4.33 0.22
N ARG A 31 -5.71 3.92 -0.76
CA ARG A 31 -7.02 3.31 -0.50
C ARG A 31 -6.89 1.98 0.24
N THR A 32 -5.88 1.19 -0.11
CA THR A 32 -5.61 -0.10 0.53
C THR A 32 -5.14 0.11 1.97
N LEU A 33 -4.22 1.05 2.21
CA LEU A 33 -3.76 1.40 3.55
C LEU A 33 -4.88 1.95 4.45
N LYS A 34 -5.71 2.86 3.93
CA LYS A 34 -6.86 3.42 4.68
C LYS A 34 -7.89 2.36 5.05
N ASN A 35 -8.17 1.41 4.15
CA ASN A 35 -9.10 0.31 4.44
C ASN A 35 -8.49 -0.72 5.39
N SER A 36 -7.17 -0.96 5.33
CA SER A 36 -6.46 -1.84 6.25
C SER A 36 -6.50 -1.33 7.70
N ARG A 37 -6.38 -0.01 7.93
CA ARG A 37 -6.47 0.58 9.28
C ARG A 37 -7.89 0.57 9.88
N ARG A 38 -8.92 0.33 9.07
CA ARG A 38 -10.33 0.41 9.50
C ARG A 38 -10.90 -0.94 9.96
N SER A 39 -10.06 -1.98 10.00
CA SER A 39 -10.41 -3.32 10.50
C SER A 39 -10.11 -3.49 12.00
N VAL A 40 -10.15 -2.40 12.78
CA VAL A 40 -10.13 -2.42 14.26
C VAL A 40 -11.52 -2.17 14.79
#